data_AF-A0A3L7XP31-F1
#
_entry.id   AF-A0A3L7XP31-F1
#
_cell.length_a   1.000
_cell.length_b   1.000
_cell.length_c   1.000
_cell.angle_alpha   90.00
_cell.angle_beta   90.00
_cell.angle_gamma   90.00
#
_symmetry.space_group_name_H-M   'P 1'
#
loop_
_entity.id
_entity.type
_entity.pdbx_description
1 polymer ?
#
loop_
_entity_poly.entity_id
_entity_poly.type
_entity_poly.pdbx_seq_one_letter_code
_entity_poly.pdbx_strand_id
1 'polypeptide(L)'
;MHPVTLNWLAIVVAAFVVYVLGAIWFSPVLFQKPWARLAGMDQQPPDPGAMALGMVLGALVGVIHSVATAVVVSWAGASNLIEGAGVGLLVGVGIVAVEGFKLIAYER
;
A
#
# COMPACT_ATOMS: atom_id res chain seq x y z
N MET A 1 11.66 -14.96 -20.39
CA MET A 1 10.91 -13.87 -19.73
C MET A 1 10.43 -12.93 -20.83
N HIS A 2 9.13 -12.60 -20.89
CA HIS A 2 8.65 -11.61 -21.86
C HIS A 2 9.21 -10.23 -21.50
N PRO A 3 9.62 -9.41 -22.47
CA PRO A 3 10.05 -8.04 -22.19
C PRO A 3 8.90 -7.28 -21.52
N VAL A 4 9.16 -6.72 -20.33
CA VAL A 4 8.16 -5.97 -19.58
C VAL A 4 8.09 -4.55 -20.14
N THR A 5 7.04 -4.25 -20.89
CA THR A 5 6.74 -2.89 -21.34
C THR A 5 5.90 -2.19 -20.28
N LEU A 6 6.50 -1.26 -19.54
CA LEU A 6 5.80 -0.53 -18.48
C LEU A 6 5.09 0.72 -19.02
N ASN A 7 3.80 0.83 -18.71
CA ASN A 7 3.05 2.06 -18.93
C ASN A 7 3.27 3.01 -17.74
N TRP A 8 4.16 3.98 -17.92
CA TRP A 8 4.51 4.95 -16.87
C TRP A 8 3.32 5.80 -16.41
N LEU A 9 2.38 6.13 -17.30
CA LEU A 9 1.17 6.86 -16.93
C LEU A 9 0.30 6.00 -15.98
N ALA A 10 0.13 4.72 -16.29
CA ALA A 10 -0.62 3.80 -15.42
C ALA A 10 0.05 3.64 -14.05
N ILE A 11 1.38 3.59 -14.00
CA ILE A 11 2.15 3.51 -12.74
C ILE A 11 1.94 4.77 -11.88
N VAL A 12 1.99 5.96 -12.48
CA VAL A 12 1.76 7.22 -11.75
C VAL A 12 0.32 7.29 -11.22
N VAL A 13 -0.66 6.89 -12.02
CA VAL A 13 -2.07 6.81 -11.58
C VAL A 13 -2.23 5.80 -10.45
N ALA A 14 -1.64 4.61 -10.56
CA ALA A 14 -1.68 3.60 -9.51
C ALA A 14 -1.03 4.10 -8.21
N ALA A 15 0.10 4.80 -8.30
CA ALA A 15 0.79 5.36 -7.15
C ALA A 15 -0.07 6.42 -6.45
N PHE A 16 -0.75 7.27 -7.23
CA PHE A 16 -1.69 8.24 -6.70
C PHE A 16 -2.89 7.57 -6.02
N VAL A 17 -3.45 6.51 -6.62
CA VAL A 17 -4.55 5.73 -6.01
C VAL A 17 -4.12 5.11 -4.69
N VAL A 18 -2.94 4.47 -4.63
CA VAL A 18 -2.39 3.89 -3.39
C VAL A 18 -2.18 4.97 -2.33
N TYR A 19 -1.68 6.14 -2.71
CA TYR A 19 -1.50 7.27 -1.81
C TYR A 19 -2.82 7.77 -1.22
N VAL A 20 -3.85 7.95 -2.06
CA VAL A 20 -5.18 8.36 -1.61
C VAL A 20 -5.82 7.30 -0.72
N LEU A 21 -5.70 6.01 -1.06
CA LEU A 21 -6.19 4.92 -0.21
C LEU A 21 -5.49 4.92 1.15
N GLY A 22 -4.19 5.17 1.20
CA GLY A 22 -3.44 5.36 2.45
C GLY A 22 -3.98 6.54 3.26
N ALA A 23 -4.20 7.69 2.63
CA ALA A 23 -4.78 8.87 3.29
C ALA A 23 -6.17 8.58 3.87
N ILE A 24 -7.03 7.86 3.14
CA ILE A 24 -8.35 7.46 3.62
C ILE A 24 -8.23 6.45 4.78
N TRP A 25 -7.32 5.48 4.70
CA TRP A 25 -7.06 4.50 5.74
C TRP A 25 -6.68 5.15 7.08
N PHE A 26 -5.77 6.13 7.03
CA PHE A 26 -5.32 6.89 8.20
C PHE A 26 -6.17 8.14 8.50
N SER A 27 -7.35 8.27 7.89
CA SER A 27 -8.28 9.38 8.15
C SER A 27 -9.21 9.09 9.34
N PRO A 28 -9.86 10.12 9.92
CA PRO A 28 -10.87 9.95 10.97
C PRO A 28 -12.07 9.08 10.54
N VAL A 29 -12.29 8.92 9.23
CA VAL A 29 -13.41 8.17 8.66
C VAL A 29 -13.21 6.67 8.80
N LEU A 30 -11.97 6.19 8.73
CA LEU A 30 -11.63 4.77 8.86
C LEU A 30 -10.87 4.49 10.16
N PHE A 31 -9.54 4.36 10.09
CA PHE A 31 -8.77 3.69 11.13
C PHE A 31 -7.84 4.61 11.93
N GLN A 32 -7.89 5.93 11.75
CA GLN A 32 -6.99 6.85 12.47
C GLN A 32 -7.00 6.61 14.00
N LYS A 33 -8.18 6.63 14.63
CA LYS A 33 -8.33 6.49 16.09
C LYS A 33 -7.86 5.13 16.63
N PRO A 34 -8.37 3.98 16.11
CA PRO A 34 -7.92 2.68 16.61
C PRO A 34 -6.42 2.45 16.35
N TRP A 35 -5.90 2.87 15.18
CA TRP A 35 -4.48 2.77 14.88
C TRP A 35 -3.63 3.60 15.84
N ALA A 36 -3.97 4.87 16.08
CA ALA A 36 -3.22 5.75 16.97
C ALA A 36 -3.18 5.20 18.41
N ARG A 37 -4.29 4.63 18.90
CA ARG A 37 -4.34 3.99 20.21
C ARG A 37 -3.44 2.76 20.29
N LEU A 38 -3.51 1.87 19.29
CA LEU A 38 -2.67 0.65 19.26
C LEU A 38 -1.19 0.97 19.08
N ALA A 39 -0.87 2.07 18.38
CA ALA A 39 0.48 2.55 18.17
C ALA A 39 1.03 3.36 19.36
N GLY A 40 0.24 3.59 20.42
CA GLY A 40 0.64 4.41 21.57
C GLY A 40 0.82 5.89 21.25
N MET A 41 0.23 6.37 20.15
CA MET A 41 0.36 7.75 19.65
C MET A 41 -0.82 8.65 20.06
N ASP A 42 -1.72 8.20 20.93
CA ASP A 42 -2.94 8.94 21.31
C ASP A 42 -2.69 10.08 22.32
N GLN A 43 -1.54 10.07 23.00
CA GLN A 43 -1.22 11.03 24.07
C GLN A 43 -0.51 12.31 23.59
N GLN A 44 -0.01 12.38 22.36
CA GLN A 44 0.79 13.53 21.89
C GLN A 44 0.29 14.06 20.54
N PRO A 45 0.24 15.40 20.37
CA PRO A 45 -0.04 15.99 19.06
C PRO A 45 1.08 15.59 18.08
N PRO A 46 0.74 15.22 16.84
CA PRO A 46 1.73 14.82 15.85
C PRO A 46 2.66 15.98 15.51
N ASP A 47 3.97 15.71 15.40
CA ASP A 47 4.95 16.68 14.91
C ASP A 47 4.67 16.99 13.41
N PRO A 48 4.40 18.26 13.05
CA PRO A 48 4.16 18.63 11.66
C PRO A 48 5.32 18.28 10.73
N GLY A 49 6.57 18.34 11.22
CA GLY A 49 7.76 17.99 10.44
C GLY A 49 7.80 16.50 10.10
N ALA A 50 7.64 15.65 11.11
CA ALA A 50 7.52 14.20 10.94
C ALA A 50 6.34 13.80 10.04
N MET A 51 5.20 14.49 10.15
CA MET A 51 4.02 14.23 9.32
C MET A 51 4.29 14.55 7.84
N ALA A 52 4.87 15.73 7.55
CA ALA A 52 5.22 16.11 6.18
C ALA A 52 6.25 15.15 5.57
N LEU A 53 7.27 14.74 6.34
CA LEU A 53 8.23 13.74 5.90
C LEU A 53 7.55 12.40 5.62
N GLY A 54 6.66 11.94 6.49
CA GLY A 54 5.88 10.72 6.31
C GLY A 54 5.04 10.73 5.02
N MET A 55 4.42 11.87 4.69
CA MET A 55 3.67 12.04 3.44
C MET A 55 4.57 11.91 2.21
N VAL A 56 5.73 12.57 2.20
CA VAL A 56 6.69 12.49 1.09
C VAL A 56 7.22 11.07 0.92
N LEU A 57 7.61 10.43 2.02
CA LEU A 57 8.08 9.04 2.00
C LEU A 57 6.97 8.08 1.54
N GLY A 58 5.74 8.29 2.01
CA GLY A 58 4.57 7.51 1.58
C GLY A 58 4.32 7.61 0.07
N ALA A 59 4.46 8.80 -0.51
CA ALA A 59 4.34 8.99 -1.96
C ALA A 59 5.44 8.23 -2.73
N LEU A 60 6.69 8.32 -2.28
CA LEU A 60 7.81 7.59 -2.90
C LEU A 60 7.63 6.06 -2.80
N VAL A 61 7.23 5.57 -1.64
CA VAL A 61 6.92 4.14 -1.43
C VAL A 61 5.76 3.71 -2.32
N GLY A 62 4.73 4.55 -2.49
CA GLY A 62 3.60 4.29 -3.39
C GLY A 62 4.02 4.12 -4.86
N VAL A 63 5.00 4.91 -5.33
CA VAL A 63 5.56 4.76 -6.68
C VAL A 63 6.32 3.43 -6.81
N ILE A 64 7.19 3.11 -5.85
CA ILE A 64 7.95 1.85 -5.85
C ILE A 64 6.99 0.64 -5.84
N HIS A 65 5.96 0.68 -4.98
CA HIS A 65 4.93 -0.34 -4.90
C HIS A 65 4.19 -0.51 -6.23
N SER A 66 3.87 0.59 -6.90
CA SER A 66 3.15 0.57 -8.19
C SER A 66 4.01 0.01 -9.32
N VAL A 67 5.31 0.30 -9.34
CA VAL A 67 6.26 -0.32 -10.28
C VAL A 67 6.34 -1.83 -10.05
N ALA A 68 6.52 -2.26 -8.80
CA ALA A 68 6.58 -3.68 -8.46
C ALA A 68 5.30 -4.42 -8.86
N THR A 69 4.14 -3.83 -8.56
CA THR A 69 2.83 -4.39 -8.94
C THR A 69 2.67 -4.46 -10.46
N ALA A 70 3.09 -3.44 -11.21
CA ALA A 70 3.03 -3.47 -12.67
C ALA A 70 3.86 -4.61 -13.28
N VAL A 71 5.04 -4.89 -12.70
CA VAL A 71 5.87 -6.04 -13.11
C VAL A 71 5.16 -7.36 -12.81
N VAL A 72 4.58 -7.52 -11.63
CA VAL A 72 3.85 -8.75 -11.25
C VAL A 72 2.62 -8.97 -12.15
N VAL A 73 1.85 -7.92 -12.41
CA VAL A 73 0.69 -7.94 -13.34
C VAL A 73 1.14 -8.33 -14.75
N SER A 74 2.26 -7.78 -15.22
CA SER A 74 2.83 -8.14 -16.53
C SER A 74 3.25 -9.60 -16.60
N TRP A 75 3.90 -10.13 -15.55
CA TRP A 75 4.29 -11.54 -15.50
C TRP A 75 3.10 -12.49 -15.37
N ALA A 76 2.04 -12.07 -14.68
CA ALA A 76 0.80 -12.82 -14.59
C ALA A 76 0.01 -12.84 -15.91
N GLY A 77 0.38 -12.01 -16.89
CA GLY A 77 -0.33 -11.92 -18.18
C GLY A 77 -1.72 -11.27 -18.04
N ALA A 78 -1.98 -10.55 -16.95
CA ALA A 78 -3.26 -9.90 -16.72
C ALA A 78 -3.48 -8.77 -17.73
N SER A 79 -4.64 -8.80 -18.38
CA SER A 79 -4.98 -7.99 -19.56
C SER A 79 -6.16 -7.05 -19.34
N ASN A 80 -6.92 -7.24 -18.26
CA ASN A 80 -8.06 -6.41 -17.89
C ASN A 80 -8.08 -6.06 -16.40
N LEU A 81 -9.01 -5.18 -16.02
CA LEU A 81 -9.13 -4.65 -14.66
C LEU A 81 -9.37 -5.73 -13.61
N ILE A 82 -10.21 -6.72 -13.90
CA ILE A 82 -10.58 -7.78 -12.94
C ILE A 82 -9.37 -8.69 -12.69
N GLU A 83 -8.65 -9.06 -13.75
CA GLU A 83 -7.41 -9.85 -13.64
C GLU A 83 -6.34 -9.09 -12.85
N GLY A 84 -6.11 -7.81 -13.18
CA GLY A 84 -5.16 -6.97 -12.45
C GLY A 84 -5.52 -6.82 -10.97
N ALA A 85 -6.80 -6.60 -10.66
CA ALA A 85 -7.29 -6.55 -9.28
C ALA A 85 -7.14 -7.90 -8.57
N GLY A 86 -7.40 -9.01 -9.25
CA GLY A 86 -7.21 -10.36 -8.73
C GLY A 86 -5.75 -10.66 -8.39
N VAL A 87 -4.81 -10.27 -9.26
CA VAL A 87 -3.37 -10.37 -9.00
C VAL A 87 -2.97 -9.53 -7.80
N GLY A 88 -3.42 -8.26 -7.74
CA GLY A 88 -3.15 -7.38 -6.60
C GLY A 88 -3.71 -7.93 -5.29
N LEU A 89 -4.93 -8.46 -5.30
CA LEU A 89 -5.57 -9.06 -4.13
C LEU A 89 -4.87 -10.35 -3.69
N LEU A 90 -4.43 -11.20 -4.63
CA LEU A 90 -3.66 -12.40 -4.34
C LEU A 90 -2.31 -12.05 -3.68
N VAL A 91 -1.60 -11.05 -4.21
CA VAL A 91 -0.34 -10.57 -3.61
C VAL A 91 -0.60 -9.98 -2.23
N GLY A 92 -1.60 -9.11 -2.09
CA GLY A 92 -1.93 -8.46 -0.82
C GLY A 92 -2.36 -9.44 0.27
N VAL A 93 -3.34 -10.31 -0.02
CA VAL A 93 -3.86 -11.27 0.97
C VAL A 93 -2.88 -12.43 1.16
N GLY A 94 -2.42 -13.04 0.07
CA GLY A 94 -1.61 -14.26 0.11
C GLY A 94 -0.22 -14.07 0.72
N ILE A 95 0.34 -12.85 0.65
CA ILE A 95 1.64 -12.55 1.22
C ILE A 95 1.47 -11.64 2.45
N VAL A 96 0.95 -10.43 2.28
CA VAL A 96 1.00 -9.41 3.34
C VAL A 96 0.11 -9.78 4.53
N ALA A 97 -1.15 -10.18 4.28
CA ALA A 97 -2.06 -10.54 5.37
C ALA A 97 -1.63 -11.82 6.09
N VAL A 98 -1.12 -12.82 5.36
CA VAL A 98 -0.64 -14.09 5.93
C VAL A 98 0.63 -13.87 6.78
N GLU A 99 1.57 -13.05 6.33
CA GLU A 99 2.76 -12.72 7.14
C GLU A 99 2.38 -11.93 8.40
N GLY A 100 1.44 -10.98 8.30
CA GLY A 100 0.91 -10.26 9.47
C GLY A 100 0.25 -11.16 10.51
N PHE A 101 -0.37 -12.26 10.08
CA PHE A 101 -0.97 -13.24 10.99
C PHE A 101 0.07 -13.94 11.89
N LYS A 102 1.31 -14.13 11.41
CA LYS A 102 2.38 -14.74 12.20
C LYS A 102 2.71 -13.88 13.43
N LEU A 103 2.75 -12.56 13.28
CA LEU A 103 2.99 -11.65 14.40
C LEU A 103 1.91 -11.84 15.49
N ILE A 104 0.64 -12.02 15.09
CA ILE A 104 -0.45 -12.27 16.04
C ILE A 104 -0.32 -13.65 16.72
N ALA A 105 0.16 -14.66 15.99
CA ALA A 105 0.25 -16.03 16.47
C ALA A 105 1.47 -16.27 17.40
N TYR A 106 2.58 -15.58 17.16
CA TYR A 106 3.85 -15.79 17.87
C TYR A 106 4.18 -14.71 18.92
N GLU A 107 3.73 -13.48 18.74
CA GLU A 107 4.05 -12.36 19.64
C GLU A 107 2.95 -12.12 20.71
N ARG A 108 2.18 -13.17 21.04
CA ARG A 108 1.29 -13.20 22.20
C ARG A 108 1.86 -14.07 23.32
#